data_AF-A0A401QGP4-F1
#
_entry.id   AF-A0A401QGP4-F1
#
_cell.length_a   1.000
_cell.length_b   1.000
_cell.length_c   1.000
_cell.angle_alpha   90.00
_cell.angle_beta   90.00
_cell.angle_gamma   90.00
#
_symmetry.space_group_name_H-M   'P 1'
#
loop_
_entity.id
_entity.type
_entity.pdbx_description
1 polymer ?
#
loop_
_entity_poly.entity_id
_entity_poly.type
_entity_poly.pdbx_seq_one_letter_code
_entity_poly.pdbx_strand_id
1 'polypeptide(L)'
;MMPAPEHFGRCAGELGIEGRDHLVVYDASELGQFSAPRVWWMFRAFGHPGPVSVLDGGLVGWRREGRPLTPELQCYPRTDYCPHPKPWVKTYQQVLDNIQSKEFQLVDARAEGRFRGTQPEPREGFSTLTCPFFLPHHCI
;
A
#
# COMPACT_ATOMS: atom_id res chain seq x y z
N MET A 1 -7.82 -2.46 -6.03
CA MET A 1 -8.92 -2.02 -5.14
C MET A 1 -8.66 -2.51 -3.73
N MET A 2 -9.29 -1.91 -2.72
CA MET A 2 -9.34 -2.53 -1.39
C MET A 2 -10.23 -3.77 -1.43
N PRO A 3 -9.84 -4.89 -0.79
CA PRO A 3 -10.73 -6.04 -0.65
C PRO A 3 -11.90 -5.70 0.28
N ALA A 4 -12.94 -6.54 0.27
CA ALA A 4 -13.95 -6.53 1.31
C ALA A 4 -13.28 -6.82 2.68
N PRO A 5 -13.72 -6.19 3.78
CA PRO A 5 -13.14 -6.42 5.11
C PRO A 5 -13.09 -7.90 5.48
N GLU A 6 -14.15 -8.65 5.20
CA GLU A 6 -14.26 -10.08 5.53
C GLU A 6 -13.22 -10.91 4.78
N HIS A 7 -12.93 -10.55 3.52
CA HIS A 7 -11.89 -11.19 2.74
C HIS A 7 -10.50 -10.88 3.29
N PHE A 8 -10.25 -9.63 3.66
CA PHE A 8 -8.99 -9.23 4.29
C PHE A 8 -8.77 -9.97 5.61
N GLY A 9 -9.79 -10.01 6.47
CA GLY A 9 -9.71 -10.68 7.76
C GLY A 9 -9.45 -12.18 7.62
N ARG A 10 -10.11 -12.84 6.65
CA ARG A 10 -9.82 -14.25 6.35
C ARG A 10 -8.36 -14.47 5.94
N CYS A 11 -7.84 -13.67 5.02
CA CYS A 11 -6.45 -13.80 4.56
C CYS A 11 -5.43 -13.49 5.67
N ALA A 12 -5.68 -12.45 6.47
CA ALA A 12 -4.82 -12.14 7.63
C ALA A 12 -4.86 -13.28 8.67
N GLY A 13 -6.04 -13.85 8.91
CA GLY A 13 -6.23 -14.99 9.80
C GLY A 13 -5.53 -16.26 9.31
N GLU A 14 -5.52 -16.51 8.00
CA GLU A 14 -4.78 -17.63 7.37
C GLU A 14 -3.26 -17.49 7.52
N LEU A 15 -2.75 -16.25 7.63
CA LEU A 15 -1.35 -15.97 7.94
C LEU A 15 -1.04 -16.08 9.45
N GLY A 16 -2.04 -16.39 10.28
CA GLY A 16 -1.93 -16.49 11.73
C GLY A 16 -1.69 -15.16 12.42
N ILE A 17 -2.10 -14.06 11.80
CA ILE A 17 -1.94 -12.72 12.38
C ILE A 17 -3.01 -12.49 13.45
N GLU A 18 -2.61 -12.00 14.61
CA GLU A 18 -3.50 -11.59 15.69
C GLU A 18 -3.48 -10.07 15.88
N GLY A 19 -4.54 -9.53 16.48
CA GLY A 19 -4.65 -8.08 16.70
C GLY A 19 -3.57 -7.46 17.58
N ARG A 20 -2.85 -8.26 18.37
CA ARG A 20 -1.76 -7.81 19.26
C ARG A 20 -0.39 -7.78 18.59
N ASP A 21 -0.27 -8.34 17.39
CA ASP A 21 1.04 -8.55 16.77
C ASP A 21 1.69 -7.22 16.37
N HIS A 22 3.02 -7.18 16.45
CA HIS A 22 3.78 -6.14 15.78
C HIS A 22 4.13 -6.62 14.38
N LEU A 23 3.44 -6.07 13.39
CA LEU A 23 3.67 -6.39 11.99
C LEU A 23 4.86 -5.59 11.45
N VAL A 24 5.89 -6.28 10.96
CA VAL A 24 6.98 -5.67 10.19
C VAL A 24 6.89 -6.15 8.75
N VAL A 25 6.50 -5.24 7.86
CA VAL A 25 6.24 -5.52 6.45
C VAL A 25 7.48 -5.17 5.63
N TYR A 26 7.84 -6.04 4.68
CA TYR A 26 8.92 -5.80 3.74
C TYR A 26 8.59 -6.40 2.38
N ASP A 27 9.32 -5.98 1.35
CA ASP A 27 9.27 -6.59 0.02
C ASP A 27 10.69 -6.81 -0.51
N ALA A 28 10.78 -7.49 -1.66
CA ALA A 28 12.02 -7.82 -2.34
C ALA A 28 12.28 -6.91 -3.55
N SER A 29 11.72 -5.71 -3.57
CA SER A 29 11.97 -4.75 -4.64
C SER A 29 13.43 -4.28 -4.62
N GLU A 30 14.05 -4.21 -5.80
CA GLU A 30 15.38 -3.62 -5.97
C GLU A 30 15.41 -2.11 -5.63
N LEU A 31 14.24 -1.46 -5.62
CA LEU A 31 14.09 -0.07 -5.14
C LEU A 31 14.10 0.02 -3.60
N GLY A 32 14.32 -1.09 -2.89
CA GLY A 32 14.21 -1.22 -1.44
C GLY A 32 12.76 -1.40 -0.98
N GLN A 33 11.83 -0.60 -1.49
CA GLN A 33 10.41 -0.69 -1.17
C GLN A 33 9.55 -0.36 -2.39
N PHE A 34 8.48 -1.12 -2.61
CA PHE A 34 7.51 -0.87 -3.66
C PHE A 34 6.08 -1.26 -3.23
N SER A 35 5.88 -2.50 -2.79
CA SER A 35 4.57 -3.03 -2.41
C SER A 35 4.36 -3.08 -0.89
N ALA A 36 5.42 -3.12 -0.10
CA ALA A 36 5.36 -3.14 1.36
C ALA A 36 4.59 -1.93 1.95
N PRO A 37 4.79 -0.68 1.48
CA PRO A 37 4.01 0.46 1.97
C PRO A 37 2.50 0.30 1.74
N ARG A 38 2.09 -0.39 0.66
CA ARG A 38 0.67 -0.66 0.40
C ARG A 38 0.08 -1.60 1.45
N VAL A 39 0.77 -2.68 1.80
CA VAL A 39 0.32 -3.64 2.81
C VAL A 39 0.33 -3.01 4.21
N TRP A 40 1.39 -2.26 4.55
CA TRP A 40 1.46 -1.46 5.77
C TRP A 40 0.25 -0.53 5.92
N TRP A 41 -0.06 0.23 4.87
CA TRP A 41 -1.20 1.14 4.88
C TRP A 41 -2.53 0.37 4.99
N MET A 42 -2.65 -0.79 4.33
CA MET A 42 -3.86 -1.62 4.39
C MET A 42 -4.17 -2.11 5.80
N PHE A 43 -3.19 -2.64 6.55
CA PHE A 43 -3.41 -3.04 7.95
C PHE A 43 -3.89 -1.88 8.81
N ARG A 44 -3.30 -0.69 8.63
CA ARG A 44 -3.72 0.53 9.35
C ARG A 44 -5.12 1.00 8.95
N ALA A 45 -5.44 0.93 7.66
CA ALA A 45 -6.75 1.28 7.12
C ALA A 45 -7.83 0.28 7.56
N PHE A 46 -7.49 -0.99 7.75
CA PHE A 46 -8.34 -2.02 8.36
C PHE A 46 -8.27 -2.05 9.89
N GLY A 47 -7.68 -1.02 10.52
CA GLY A 47 -7.75 -0.84 11.97
C GLY A 47 -7.03 -1.92 12.77
N HIS A 48 -5.94 -2.48 12.26
CA HIS A 48 -5.07 -3.36 13.03
C HIS A 48 -4.70 -2.69 14.38
N PRO A 49 -4.95 -3.34 15.54
CA PRO A 49 -4.73 -2.71 16.84
C PRO A 49 -3.26 -2.55 17.21
N GLY A 50 -2.42 -3.53 16.81
CA GLY A 50 -0.98 -3.54 17.08
C GLY A 50 -0.18 -2.57 16.21
N PRO A 51 1.13 -2.42 16.48
CA PRO A 51 2.02 -1.63 15.65
C PRO A 51 2.21 -2.24 14.26
N VAL A 52 2.28 -1.39 13.24
CA VAL A 52 2.60 -1.80 11.86
C VAL A 52 3.75 -0.95 11.36
N SER A 53 4.88 -1.59 11.07
CA SER A 53 6.13 -0.98 10.63
C SER A 53 6.54 -1.51 9.26
N VAL A 54 7.39 -0.75 8.57
CA VAL A 54 8.04 -1.17 7.33
C VAL A 54 9.52 -1.36 7.61
N LEU A 55 10.11 -2.44 7.09
CA LEU A 55 11.55 -2.66 7.16
C LEU A 55 12.26 -1.68 6.22
N ASP A 56 13.05 -0.78 6.78
CA ASP A 56 13.84 0.15 5.98
C ASP A 56 14.88 -0.59 5.12
N GLY A 57 15.01 -0.21 3.86
CA GLY A 57 15.82 -0.90 2.86
C GLY A 57 15.28 -2.25 2.35
N GLY A 58 14.19 -2.77 2.91
CA GLY A 58 13.57 -4.03 2.50
C GLY A 58 14.51 -5.24 2.55
N LEU A 59 14.18 -6.27 1.76
CA LEU A 59 15.00 -7.50 1.73
C LEU A 59 16.40 -7.26 1.14
N VAL A 60 16.54 -6.30 0.22
CA VAL A 60 17.82 -5.94 -0.40
C VAL A 60 18.77 -5.32 0.62
N GLY A 61 18.29 -4.38 1.44
CA GLY A 61 19.03 -3.80 2.55
C GLY A 61 19.45 -4.86 3.58
N TRP A 62 18.51 -5.73 3.96
CA TRP A 62 18.77 -6.83 4.89
C TRP A 62 19.90 -7.75 4.41
N ARG A 63 19.90 -8.12 3.12
CA ARG A 63 20.97 -8.91 2.49
C ARG A 63 22.31 -8.19 2.48
N ARG A 64 22.30 -6.89 2.11
CA ARG A 64 23.52 -6.07 2.06
C ARG A 64 24.21 -5.96 3.42
N GLU A 65 23.42 -5.98 4.50
CA GLU A 65 23.92 -5.98 5.88
C GLU A 65 24.39 -7.36 6.36
N GLY A 66 24.34 -8.41 5.52
CA GLY A 66 24.78 -9.76 5.86
C GLY A 66 23.90 -10.44 6.91
N ARG A 67 22.64 -10.02 7.03
CA ARG A 67 21.72 -10.56 8.05
C ARG A 67 21.18 -11.95 7.66
N PRO A 68 20.82 -12.79 8.63
CA PRO A 68 20.37 -14.15 8.38
C PRO A 68 19.12 -14.20 7.49
N LEU A 69 19.06 -15.22 6.63
CA LEU A 69 17.90 -15.56 5.82
C LEU A 69 17.57 -17.03 6.03
N THR A 70 16.30 -17.38 5.84
CA THR A 70 15.82 -18.75 5.90
C THR A 70 14.97 -19.06 4.66
N PRO A 71 15.14 -20.24 4.04
CA PRO A 71 14.21 -20.76 3.05
C PRO A 71 13.02 -21.51 3.68
N GLU A 72 13.04 -21.73 5.00
CA GLU A 72 11.98 -22.43 5.72
C GLU A 72 10.70 -21.60 5.75
N LEU A 73 9.60 -22.20 5.29
CA LEU A 73 8.27 -21.60 5.42
C LEU A 73 7.75 -21.85 6.84
N GLN A 74 7.47 -20.77 7.57
CA GLN A 74 6.69 -20.88 8.81
C GLN A 74 5.20 -20.91 8.50
N CYS A 75 4.52 -21.90 9.07
CA CYS A 75 3.07 -21.98 9.10
C CYS A 75 2.61 -21.64 10.52
N TYR A 76 1.84 -20.58 10.65
CA TYR A 76 1.19 -20.24 11.91
C TYR A 76 -0.21 -20.85 11.96
N PRO A 77 -0.71 -21.24 13.15
CA PRO A 77 -2.10 -21.62 13.31
C PRO A 77 -3.00 -20.49 12.83
N ARG A 78 -4.11 -20.85 12.18
CA ARG A 78 -5.11 -19.88 11.75
C ARG A 78 -5.67 -19.12 12.96
N THR A 79 -5.81 -17.81 12.81
CA THR A 79 -6.38 -16.93 13.83
C THR A 79 -7.74 -16.37 13.38
N ASP A 80 -8.48 -15.81 14.34
CA ASP A 80 -9.70 -15.04 14.07
C ASP A 80 -9.38 -13.55 14.01
N TYR A 81 -8.98 -13.10 12.81
CA TYR A 81 -8.64 -11.69 12.58
C TYR A 81 -9.89 -10.89 12.23
N CYS A 82 -10.25 -9.94 13.10
CA CYS A 82 -11.39 -9.03 12.89
C CYS A 82 -10.91 -7.64 12.41
N PRO A 83 -11.15 -7.26 11.14
CA PRO A 83 -10.81 -5.94 10.64
C PRO A 83 -11.81 -4.86 11.07
N HIS A 84 -11.30 -3.66 11.31
CA HIS A 84 -12.06 -2.45 11.64
C HIS A 84 -11.76 -1.34 10.62
N PRO A 85 -12.43 -1.34 9.45
CA PRO A 85 -12.16 -0.40 8.36
C PRO A 85 -12.34 1.06 8.78
N LYS A 86 -11.37 1.90 8.39
CA LYS A 86 -11.39 3.35 8.56
C LYS A 86 -11.73 4.04 7.23
N PRO A 87 -12.35 5.24 7.25
CA PRO A 87 -12.73 5.97 6.04
C PRO A 87 -11.52 6.69 5.38
N TRP A 88 -10.43 5.96 5.13
CA TRP A 88 -9.19 6.52 4.57
C TRP A 88 -9.13 6.49 3.03
N VAL A 89 -10.03 5.73 2.39
CA VAL A 89 -10.13 5.65 0.93
C VAL A 89 -11.03 6.78 0.42
N LYS A 90 -10.54 7.57 -0.53
CA LYS A 90 -11.39 8.50 -1.29
C LYS A 90 -12.07 7.79 -2.44
N THR A 91 -13.37 8.03 -2.62
CA THR A 91 -14.14 7.51 -3.74
C THR A 91 -13.89 8.32 -5.00
N TYR A 92 -14.24 7.75 -6.16
CA TYR A 92 -14.21 8.46 -7.43
C TYR A 92 -14.99 9.78 -7.37
N GLN A 93 -16.21 9.76 -6.82
CA GLN A 93 -17.06 10.95 -6.70
C GLN A 93 -16.40 12.01 -5.81
N GLN A 94 -15.83 11.62 -4.67
CA GLN A 94 -15.13 12.56 -3.79
C GLN A 94 -13.93 13.24 -4.48
N VAL A 95 -13.22 12.52 -5.36
CA VAL A 95 -12.13 13.10 -6.15
C VAL A 95 -12.68 14.03 -7.23
N LEU A 96 -13.79 13.67 -7.88
CA LEU A 96 -14.45 14.50 -8.89
C LEU A 96 -14.96 15.82 -8.28
N ASP A 97 -15.63 15.75 -7.14
CA ASP A 97 -16.14 16.93 -6.42
C ASP A 97 -14.99 17.85 -5.99
N ASN A 98 -13.85 17.27 -5.59
CA ASN A 98 -12.67 18.01 -5.16
C ASN A 98 -11.99 18.83 -6.27
N ILE A 99 -12.27 18.55 -7.55
CA ILE A 99 -11.82 19.38 -8.67
C ILE A 99 -12.37 20.81 -8.51
N GLN A 100 -13.61 20.92 -8.07
CA GLN A 100 -14.28 22.20 -7.86
C GLN A 100 -14.07 22.72 -6.44
N SER A 101 -14.24 21.86 -5.43
CA SER A 101 -14.23 22.29 -4.03
C SER A 101 -12.84 22.61 -3.49
N LYS A 102 -11.79 21.98 -4.02
CA LYS A 102 -10.38 22.14 -3.60
C LYS A 102 -10.17 21.94 -2.09
N GLU A 103 -10.95 21.06 -1.47
CA GLU A 103 -10.88 20.76 -0.04
C GLU A 103 -9.61 20.00 0.35
N PHE A 104 -9.02 19.25 -0.59
CA PHE A 104 -7.76 18.55 -0.38
C PHE A 104 -6.87 18.60 -1.61
N GLN A 105 -5.57 18.46 -1.37
CA GLN A 105 -4.57 18.33 -2.43
C GLN A 105 -4.51 16.89 -2.91
N LEU A 106 -4.33 16.71 -4.21
CA LEU A 106 -4.24 15.41 -4.86
C LEU A 106 -2.83 15.21 -5.42
N VAL A 107 -2.15 14.16 -4.94
CA VAL A 107 -0.76 13.84 -5.30
C VAL A 107 -0.76 12.54 -6.09
N ASP A 108 -0.06 12.54 -7.23
CA ASP A 108 0.13 11.35 -8.07
C ASP A 108 1.54 10.78 -7.86
N ALA A 109 1.63 9.50 -7.51
CA ALA A 109 2.90 8.80 -7.31
C ALA A 109 3.41 8.10 -8.58
N ARG A 110 2.72 8.23 -9.72
CA ARG A 110 3.20 7.69 -11.00
C ARG A 110 4.46 8.42 -11.47
N ALA A 111 5.25 7.74 -12.30
CA ALA A 111 6.39 8.33 -12.99
C ALA A 111 5.97 9.58 -13.79
N GLU A 112 6.84 10.58 -13.83
CA GLU A 112 6.57 11.87 -14.47
C GLU A 112 6.08 11.75 -15.91
N GLY A 113 6.66 10.84 -16.70
CA GLY A 113 6.25 10.65 -18.09
C GLY A 113 4.80 10.16 -18.22
N ARG A 114 4.36 9.28 -17.33
CA ARG A 114 2.96 8.81 -17.28
C ARG A 114 2.02 9.90 -16.79
N PHE A 115 2.47 10.69 -15.83
CA PHE A 115 1.72 11.85 -15.34
C PHE A 115 1.52 12.90 -16.43
N ARG A 116 2.57 13.20 -17.21
CA ARG A 116 2.54 14.20 -18.29
C ARG A 116 1.91 13.70 -19.59
N GLY A 117 1.54 12.43 -19.68
CA GLY A 117 0.99 11.87 -20.91
C GLY A 117 2.04 11.42 -21.95
N THR A 118 3.33 11.52 -21.65
CA THR A 118 4.43 11.25 -22.61
C THR A 118 4.93 9.81 -22.61
N GLN A 119 4.53 8.99 -21.62
CA GLN A 119 4.81 7.56 -21.55
C GLN A 119 3.50 6.78 -21.40
N PRO A 120 3.33 5.61 -22.06
CA PRO A 120 2.10 4.82 -22.01
C PRO A 120 1.78 4.29 -20.61
N GLU A 121 0.50 4.07 -20.33
CA GLU A 121 0.07 3.34 -19.15
C GLU A 121 0.38 1.83 -19.32
N PRO A 122 0.78 1.11 -18.26
CA PRO A 122 1.05 -0.33 -18.34
C PRO A 122 -0.17 -1.17 -18.73
N ARG A 123 -1.38 -0.63 -18.55
CA ARG A 123 -2.63 -1.32 -18.86
C ARG A 123 -3.12 -0.88 -20.24
N GLU A 124 -3.28 -1.85 -21.14
CA GLU A 124 -3.84 -1.61 -22.47
C GLU A 124 -5.24 -0.97 -22.40
N GLY A 125 -5.50 -0.03 -23.31
CA GLY A 125 -6.79 0.67 -23.42
C GLY A 125 -6.96 1.90 -22.54
N PHE A 126 -5.96 2.29 -21.73
CA PHE A 126 -6.00 3.51 -20.92
C PHE A 126 -5.09 4.59 -21.52
N SER A 127 -5.67 5.77 -21.78
CA SER A 127 -4.88 6.95 -22.15
C SER A 127 -4.18 7.53 -20.91
N THR A 128 -3.02 8.12 -21.13
CA THR A 128 -2.13 8.67 -20.09
C THR A 128 -2.54 10.06 -19.61
N LEU A 129 -3.81 10.40 -19.81
CA LEU A 129 -4.35 11.72 -19.46
C LEU A 129 -4.51 11.83 -17.95
N THR A 130 -4.05 12.96 -17.42
CA THR A 130 -4.09 13.26 -15.99
C THR A 130 -5.12 14.35 -15.73
N CYS A 131 -5.80 14.27 -14.59
CA CYS A 131 -6.69 15.34 -14.14
C CYS A 131 -5.88 16.64 -13.93
N PRO A 132 -6.31 17.80 -14.45
CA PRO A 132 -5.51 19.02 -14.48
C PRO A 132 -5.17 19.65 -13.11
N PHE A 133 -5.62 19.06 -11.99
CA PHE A 133 -5.46 19.60 -10.63
C PHE A 133 -4.50 18.83 -9.73
N PHE A 134 -3.75 17.86 -10.25
CA PHE A 134 -2.76 17.14 -9.47
C PHE A 134 -1.50 18.00 -9.24
N LEU A 135 -1.00 18.01 -8.00
CA LEU A 135 0.30 18.59 -7.69
C LEU A 135 1.40 17.55 -7.97
N PRO A 136 2.50 17.93 -8.66
CA PRO A 136 3.62 17.02 -8.87
C PRO A 136 4.31 16.69 -7.55
N HIS A 137 4.89 15.49 -7.49
CA HIS A 137 5.61 14.95 -6.32
C HIS A 137 6.83 15.79 -5.88
N HIS A 138 7.23 16.80 -6.66
CA HIS A 138 8.34 17.73 -6.37
C HIS A 138 7.94 18.98 -5.57
N CYS A 139 6.66 19.13 -5.17
CA CYS A 139 6.18 20.29 -4.43
C CYS A 139 5.93 20.06 -2.92
N ILE A 140 6.51 19.00 -2.33
CA ILE A 140 6.47 18.75 -0.87
C ILE A 140 7.90 18.81 -0.32
#